data_AF-A0A1V5PAD3-F1
#
_entry.id   AF-A0A1V5PAD3-F1
#
_cell.length_a   1.000
_cell.length_b   1.000
_cell.length_c   1.000
_cell.angle_alpha   90.00
_cell.angle_beta   90.00
_cell.angle_gamma   90.00
#
_symmetry.space_group_name_H-M   'P 1'
#
loop_
_entity.id
_entity.type
_entity.pdbx_description
1 polymer ?
#
loop_
_entity_poly.entity_id
_entity_poly.type
_entity_poly.pdbx_seq_one_letter_code
_entity_poly.pdbx_strand_id
1 'polypeptide(L)'
;MDEGLARLLHEGEHVLTLLGMDRQRAEEEAEARFVEAQDRAFAFTLRTLELTSDEFQALEPLFREPDDEHHPVVILHAFGCELWIELVGMGDPYDLGDDGVTVRLFPRMSRPDRSVIAQWLVLAERKQQRQALINEAQAKVFEPFAFYRVWFGHGDEEYHDVRHRHTAGVFSNEGYVTVHTTSRIVWVPNPVLVEMITVETPNQLPEWCPWERVEIMGEKVLVRKTPEWAKAR
;
A
#
# COMPACT_ATOMS: atom_id res chain seq x y z
N MET A 1 16.83 31.61 -52.30
CA MET A 1 17.55 30.36 -52.02
C MET A 1 16.65 29.54 -51.08
N ASP A 2 15.41 29.21 -51.50
CA ASP A 2 14.34 28.92 -50.53
C ASP A 2 13.41 27.75 -50.91
N GLU A 3 13.33 27.33 -52.18
CA GLU A 3 12.46 26.21 -52.59
C GLU A 3 12.94 24.84 -52.07
N GLY A 4 14.25 24.61 -52.04
CA GLY A 4 14.82 23.35 -51.56
C GLY A 4 14.60 23.11 -50.06
N LEU A 5 14.71 24.17 -49.26
CA LEU A 5 14.45 24.11 -47.82
C LEU A 5 12.95 23.93 -47.54
N ALA A 6 12.08 24.66 -48.23
CA ALA A 6 10.64 24.53 -48.10
C ALA A 6 10.14 23.11 -48.43
N ARG A 7 10.71 22.49 -49.47
CA ARG A 7 10.38 21.10 -49.84
C ARG A 7 10.82 20.08 -48.78
N LEU A 8 12.04 20.23 -48.23
CA LEU A 8 12.52 19.36 -47.15
C LEU A 8 11.69 19.50 -45.86
N LEU A 9 11.24 20.72 -45.54
CA LEU A 9 10.33 20.95 -44.41
C LEU A 9 8.98 20.26 -44.63
N HIS A 10 8.40 20.38 -45.82
CA HIS A 10 7.13 19.73 -46.14
C HIS A 10 7.22 18.19 -46.13
N GLU A 11 8.32 17.63 -46.67
CA GLU A 11 8.59 16.19 -46.59
C GLU A 11 8.79 15.74 -45.13
N GLY A 12 9.44 16.56 -44.29
CA GLY A 12 9.57 16.33 -42.85
C GLY A 12 8.23 16.36 -42.10
N GLU A 13 7.36 17.33 -42.38
CA GLU A 13 6.00 17.41 -41.81
C GLU A 13 5.15 16.19 -42.18
N HIS A 14 5.26 15.73 -43.43
CA HIS A 14 4.56 14.54 -43.90
C HIS A 14 5.04 13.27 -43.18
N VAL A 15 6.36 13.11 -42.98
CA VAL A 15 6.92 11.99 -42.23
C VAL A 15 6.48 12.02 -40.76
N LEU A 16 6.52 13.19 -40.10
CA LEU A 16 6.04 13.33 -38.73
C LEU A 16 4.54 13.01 -38.60
N THR A 17 3.73 13.38 -39.60
CA THR A 17 2.31 13.04 -39.62
C THR A 17 2.09 11.54 -39.74
N LEU A 18 2.80 10.85 -40.63
CA LEU A 18 2.73 9.39 -40.76
C LEU A 18 3.19 8.67 -39.50
N LEU A 19 4.30 9.11 -38.89
CA LEU A 19 4.77 8.56 -37.61
C LEU A 19 3.76 8.78 -36.49
N GLY A 20 3.07 9.93 -36.49
CA GLY A 20 1.97 10.20 -35.57
C GLY A 20 0.79 9.24 -35.76
N MET A 21 0.41 8.97 -37.02
CA MET A 21 -0.67 8.02 -37.35
C MET A 21 -0.30 6.58 -37.01
N ASP A 22 0.93 6.15 -37.29
CA ASP A 22 1.40 4.80 -36.97
C ASP A 22 1.49 4.59 -35.45
N ARG A 23 1.94 5.62 -34.71
CA ARG A 23 1.92 5.61 -33.25
C ARG A 23 0.49 5.51 -32.71
N GLN A 24 -0.43 6.30 -33.25
CA GLN A 24 -1.83 6.26 -32.83
C GLN A 24 -2.46 4.88 -33.08
N ARG A 25 -2.21 4.26 -34.25
CA ARG A 25 -2.67 2.90 -34.53
C ARG A 25 -2.08 1.87 -33.56
N ALA A 26 -0.79 1.99 -33.25
CA ALA A 26 -0.15 1.09 -32.30
C ALA A 26 -0.74 1.23 -30.88
N GLU A 27 -1.08 2.46 -30.46
CA GLU A 27 -1.76 2.74 -29.19
C GLU A 27 -3.18 2.14 -29.20
N GLU A 28 -3.96 2.33 -30.27
CA GLU A 28 -5.31 1.76 -30.44
C GLU A 28 -5.29 0.22 -30.45
N GLU A 29 -4.33 -0.40 -31.14
CA GLU A 29 -4.16 -1.86 -31.16
C GLU A 29 -3.76 -2.42 -29.79
N ALA A 30 -2.90 -1.71 -29.05
CA ALA A 30 -2.51 -2.11 -27.70
C ALA A 30 -3.70 -2.03 -26.74
N GLU A 31 -4.49 -0.96 -26.79
CA GLU A 31 -5.70 -0.80 -25.99
C GLU A 31 -6.74 -1.89 -26.29
N ALA A 32 -6.96 -2.20 -27.57
CA ALA A 32 -7.88 -3.27 -27.97
C ALA A 32 -7.44 -4.64 -27.42
N ARG A 33 -6.13 -4.94 -27.46
CA ARG A 33 -5.58 -6.19 -26.90
C ARG A 33 -5.69 -6.24 -25.37
N PHE A 34 -5.48 -5.12 -24.70
CA PHE A 34 -5.66 -5.02 -23.25
C PHE A 34 -7.11 -5.32 -22.84
N VAL A 35 -8.08 -4.71 -23.51
CA VAL A 35 -9.51 -4.95 -23.23
C VAL A 35 -9.87 -6.42 -23.47
N GLU A 36 -9.38 -7.02 -24.56
CA GLU A 36 -9.63 -8.42 -24.84
C GLU A 36 -9.01 -9.36 -23.78
N ALA A 37 -7.78 -9.09 -23.35
CA ALA A 37 -7.14 -9.86 -22.28
C ALA A 37 -7.88 -9.72 -20.95
N GLN A 38 -8.32 -8.51 -20.61
CA GLN A 38 -9.13 -8.23 -19.43
C GLN A 38 -10.45 -9.02 -19.46
N ASP A 39 -11.21 -8.96 -20.56
CA ASP A 39 -12.50 -9.64 -20.70
C ASP A 39 -12.35 -11.15 -20.53
N ARG A 40 -11.32 -11.73 -21.16
CA ARG A 40 -11.00 -13.16 -21.02
C ARG A 40 -10.59 -13.51 -19.59
N ALA A 41 -9.74 -12.69 -18.95
CA ALA A 41 -9.29 -12.91 -17.58
C ALA A 41 -10.46 -12.86 -16.58
N PHE A 42 -11.38 -11.92 -16.77
CA PHE A 42 -12.60 -11.79 -15.97
C PHE A 42 -13.54 -12.98 -16.19
N ALA A 43 -13.79 -13.38 -17.43
CA ALA A 43 -14.63 -14.54 -17.74
C ALA A 43 -14.06 -15.83 -17.13
N PHE A 44 -12.75 -16.03 -17.25
CA PHE A 44 -12.06 -17.18 -16.68
C PHE A 44 -12.14 -17.20 -15.15
N THR A 45 -11.92 -16.04 -14.51
CA THR A 45 -11.98 -15.89 -13.05
C THR A 45 -13.40 -16.14 -12.53
N LEU A 46 -14.40 -15.56 -13.18
CA LEU A 46 -15.82 -15.74 -12.85
C LEU A 46 -16.21 -17.22 -12.91
N ARG A 47 -15.82 -17.92 -13.99
CA ARG A 47 -16.06 -19.36 -14.16
C ARG A 47 -15.36 -20.19 -13.08
N THR A 48 -14.08 -19.90 -12.83
CA THR A 48 -13.26 -20.67 -11.89
C THR A 48 -13.74 -20.53 -10.45
N LEU A 49 -14.14 -19.31 -10.05
CA LEU A 49 -14.64 -19.04 -8.71
C LEU A 49 -16.12 -19.36 -8.51
N GLU A 50 -16.82 -19.84 -9.54
CA GLU A 50 -18.26 -20.13 -9.51
C GLU A 50 -19.09 -18.93 -9.00
N LEU A 51 -18.73 -17.73 -9.47
CA LEU A 51 -19.43 -16.48 -9.14
C LEU A 51 -20.45 -16.15 -10.22
N THR A 52 -21.55 -15.52 -9.82
CA THR A 52 -22.44 -14.86 -10.78
C THR A 52 -21.82 -13.54 -11.27
N SER A 53 -22.32 -13.00 -12.38
CA SER A 53 -21.87 -11.69 -12.89
C SER A 53 -22.08 -10.59 -11.86
N ASP A 54 -23.23 -10.58 -11.18
CA ASP A 54 -23.54 -9.54 -10.19
C ASP A 54 -22.61 -9.62 -8.98
N GLU A 55 -22.30 -10.83 -8.50
CA GLU A 55 -21.35 -11.03 -7.41
C GLU A 55 -19.94 -10.62 -7.80
N PHE A 56 -19.50 -10.96 -9.02
CA PHE A 56 -18.18 -10.58 -9.50
C PHE A 56 -18.05 -9.05 -9.62
N GLN A 57 -19.05 -8.38 -10.18
CA GLN A 57 -19.05 -6.91 -10.30
C GLN A 57 -19.14 -6.20 -8.95
N ALA A 58 -19.86 -6.77 -7.98
CA ALA A 58 -19.91 -6.24 -6.61
C ALA A 58 -18.55 -6.29 -5.88
N LEU A 59 -17.60 -7.09 -6.40
CA LEU A 59 -16.23 -7.18 -5.89
C LEU A 59 -15.26 -6.26 -6.64
N GLU A 60 -15.77 -5.30 -7.44
CA GLU A 60 -14.99 -4.27 -8.14
C GLU A 60 -13.69 -4.83 -8.77
N PRO A 61 -13.81 -5.73 -9.76
CA PRO A 61 -12.69 -6.47 -10.28
C PRO A 61 -11.75 -5.55 -11.06
N LEU A 62 -10.45 -5.70 -10.84
CA LEU A 62 -9.40 -5.01 -11.57
C LEU A 62 -8.49 -6.03 -12.26
N PHE A 63 -8.14 -5.78 -13.52
CA PHE A 63 -7.15 -6.55 -14.24
C PHE A 63 -5.80 -5.82 -14.24
N ARG A 64 -4.74 -6.54 -13.89
CA ARG A 64 -3.35 -6.08 -13.96
C ARG A 64 -2.60 -6.94 -14.97
N GLU A 65 -2.00 -6.27 -15.95
CA GLU A 65 -1.10 -6.89 -16.93
C GLU A 65 0.09 -7.56 -16.23
N PRO A 66 0.68 -8.61 -16.83
CA PRO A 66 1.90 -9.17 -16.31
C PRO A 66 3.04 -8.14 -16.41
N ASP A 67 3.97 -8.25 -15.48
CA ASP A 67 5.24 -7.54 -15.50
C ASP A 67 6.39 -8.54 -15.44
N ASP A 68 7.63 -8.04 -15.40
CA ASP A 68 8.83 -8.88 -15.35
C ASP A 68 8.87 -9.81 -14.12
N GLU A 69 8.07 -9.52 -13.08
CA GLU A 69 8.06 -10.24 -11.81
C GLU A 69 6.78 -11.07 -11.59
N HIS A 70 5.67 -10.74 -12.25
CA HIS A 70 4.35 -11.32 -11.98
C HIS A 70 3.58 -11.72 -13.24
N HIS A 71 2.86 -12.83 -13.14
CA HIS A 71 1.86 -13.23 -14.12
C HIS A 71 0.66 -12.25 -14.15
N PRO A 72 -0.23 -12.33 -15.16
CA PRO A 72 -1.45 -11.51 -15.16
C PRO A 72 -2.29 -11.78 -13.90
N VAL A 73 -2.86 -10.73 -13.30
CA VAL A 73 -3.62 -10.81 -12.04
C VAL A 73 -5.00 -10.20 -12.19
N VAL A 74 -6.02 -10.87 -11.66
CA VAL A 74 -7.32 -10.26 -11.34
C VAL A 74 -7.35 -9.95 -9.85
N ILE A 75 -7.68 -8.71 -9.49
CA ILE A 75 -7.76 -8.25 -8.11
C ILE A 75 -9.22 -8.00 -7.79
N LEU A 76 -9.72 -8.64 -6.73
CA LEU A 76 -11.06 -8.42 -6.18
C LEU A 76 -10.98 -7.56 -4.93
N HIS A 77 -11.86 -6.56 -4.82
CA HIS A 77 -11.91 -5.63 -3.72
C HIS A 77 -13.17 -5.83 -2.89
N ALA A 78 -13.02 -5.89 -1.56
CA ALA A 78 -14.14 -5.84 -0.63
C ALA A 78 -13.70 -5.27 0.70
N PHE A 79 -14.49 -4.36 1.28
CA PHE A 79 -14.25 -3.80 2.61
C PHE A 79 -12.84 -3.19 2.81
N GLY A 80 -12.27 -2.61 1.75
CA GLY A 80 -10.91 -2.06 1.75
C GLY A 80 -9.80 -3.12 1.80
N CYS A 81 -10.11 -4.37 1.48
CA CYS A 81 -9.18 -5.48 1.34
C CYS A 81 -9.13 -5.95 -0.11
N GLU A 82 -7.98 -6.49 -0.50
CA GLU A 82 -7.73 -7.03 -1.83
C GLU A 82 -7.54 -8.55 -1.76
N LEU A 83 -8.06 -9.24 -2.76
CA LEU A 83 -7.76 -10.64 -3.06
C LEU A 83 -7.12 -10.72 -4.44
N TRP A 84 -5.91 -11.26 -4.48
CA TRP A 84 -5.12 -11.34 -5.70
C TRP A 84 -5.26 -12.74 -6.32
N ILE A 85 -5.65 -12.77 -7.58
CA ILE A 85 -5.94 -13.98 -8.36
C ILE A 85 -4.94 -14.02 -9.51
N GLU A 86 -3.83 -14.70 -9.30
CA GLU A 86 -2.78 -14.86 -10.28
C GLU A 86 -3.15 -15.95 -11.30
N LEU A 87 -3.01 -15.64 -12.58
CA LEU A 87 -3.30 -16.54 -13.71
C LEU A 87 -2.00 -17.18 -14.23
N VAL A 88 -1.70 -18.40 -13.78
CA VAL A 88 -0.43 -19.10 -14.03
C VAL A 88 -0.56 -20.11 -15.16
N GLY A 89 0.49 -20.21 -16.01
CA GLY A 89 0.50 -21.03 -17.23
C GLY A 89 0.47 -20.20 -18.52
N MET A 90 0.52 -18.88 -18.36
CA MET A 90 0.45 -17.87 -19.40
C MET A 90 1.86 -17.50 -19.88
N GLY A 91 2.26 -17.98 -21.06
CA GLY A 91 3.52 -17.58 -21.71
C GLY A 91 3.42 -16.26 -22.48
N ASP A 92 2.19 -15.87 -22.85
CA ASP A 92 1.83 -14.60 -23.47
C ASP A 92 0.60 -14.03 -22.72
N PRO A 93 0.65 -12.80 -22.17
CA PRO A 93 -0.49 -12.14 -21.53
C PRO A 93 -1.80 -12.19 -22.33
N TYR A 94 -1.69 -12.24 -23.65
CA TYR A 94 -2.80 -12.09 -24.58
C TYR A 94 -3.32 -13.43 -25.14
N ASP A 95 -2.65 -14.54 -24.84
CA ASP A 95 -3.04 -15.90 -25.25
C ASP A 95 -3.64 -16.69 -24.09
N LEU A 96 -4.79 -16.22 -23.60
CA LEU A 96 -5.62 -16.90 -22.59
C LEU A 96 -6.37 -18.09 -23.23
N GLY A 97 -5.65 -19.14 -23.62
CA GLY A 97 -6.23 -20.42 -24.05
C GLY A 97 -6.78 -21.24 -22.87
N ASP A 98 -7.94 -21.87 -23.03
CA ASP A 98 -8.68 -22.52 -21.94
C ASP A 98 -7.98 -23.76 -21.31
N ASP A 99 -7.05 -24.41 -22.02
CA ASP A 99 -6.60 -25.78 -21.70
C ASP A 99 -5.34 -25.89 -20.81
N GLY A 100 -4.79 -24.78 -20.31
CA GLY A 100 -3.54 -24.78 -19.52
C GLY A 100 -3.43 -23.77 -18.38
N VAL A 101 -4.46 -22.93 -18.17
CA VAL A 101 -4.41 -21.84 -17.17
C VAL A 101 -4.85 -22.36 -15.80
N THR A 102 -4.07 -22.03 -14.77
CA THR A 102 -4.36 -22.34 -13.36
C THR A 102 -4.46 -21.07 -12.55
N VAL A 103 -5.36 -21.04 -11.57
CA VAL A 103 -5.51 -19.91 -10.65
C VAL A 103 -4.69 -20.15 -9.39
N ARG A 104 -3.92 -19.14 -8.97
CA ARG A 104 -3.33 -19.07 -7.63
C ARG A 104 -3.91 -17.88 -6.88
N LEU A 105 -4.44 -18.14 -5.68
CA LEU A 105 -4.96 -17.11 -4.80
C LEU A 105 -3.90 -16.71 -3.77
N PHE A 106 -3.74 -15.40 -3.56
CA PHE A 106 -2.88 -14.86 -2.52
C PHE A 106 -3.68 -14.14 -1.44
N PRO A 107 -3.44 -14.47 -0.14
CA PRO A 107 -2.48 -15.46 0.37
C PRO A 107 -2.84 -16.91 0.03
N ARG A 108 -1.84 -17.79 -0.13
CA ARG A 108 -1.93 -19.17 -0.67
C ARG A 108 -3.13 -19.97 -0.13
N MET A 109 -4.22 -20.02 -0.90
CA MET A 109 -5.40 -20.83 -0.61
C MET A 109 -5.41 -22.11 -1.45
N SER A 110 -5.92 -23.21 -0.88
CA SER A 110 -5.75 -24.56 -1.40
C SER A 110 -6.55 -24.85 -2.67
N ARG A 111 -7.69 -24.17 -2.86
CA ARG A 111 -8.55 -24.25 -4.06
C ARG A 111 -9.24 -22.91 -4.31
N PRO A 112 -9.30 -22.43 -5.55
CA PRO A 112 -10.09 -21.26 -5.91
C PRO A 112 -11.53 -21.68 -6.18
N ASP A 113 -12.39 -21.59 -5.17
CA ASP A 113 -13.81 -21.87 -5.30
C ASP A 113 -14.66 -20.84 -4.54
N ARG A 114 -15.98 -20.91 -4.71
CA ARG A 114 -16.95 -20.01 -4.09
C ARG A 114 -16.87 -19.98 -2.56
N SER A 115 -16.55 -21.11 -1.93
CA SER A 115 -16.45 -21.21 -0.47
C SER A 115 -15.27 -20.40 0.07
N VAL A 116 -14.18 -20.38 -0.68
CA VAL A 116 -12.98 -19.61 -0.35
C VAL A 116 -13.23 -18.11 -0.47
N ILE A 117 -13.97 -17.66 -1.48
CA ILE A 117 -14.39 -16.26 -1.60
C ILE A 117 -15.28 -15.85 -0.42
N ALA A 118 -16.24 -16.69 -0.04
CA ALA A 118 -17.09 -16.42 1.13
C ALA A 118 -16.28 -16.33 2.43
N GLN A 119 -15.29 -17.20 2.63
CA GLN A 119 -14.39 -17.13 3.79
C GLN A 119 -13.56 -15.84 3.79
N TRP A 120 -13.00 -15.45 2.64
CA TRP A 120 -12.27 -14.20 2.51
C TRP A 120 -13.16 -12.99 2.82
N LEU A 121 -14.40 -12.95 2.32
CA LEU A 121 -15.35 -11.87 2.60
C LEU A 121 -15.66 -11.73 4.10
N VAL A 122 -15.89 -12.84 4.80
CA VAL A 122 -16.12 -12.82 6.26
C VAL A 122 -14.88 -12.28 7.00
N LEU A 123 -13.68 -12.64 6.55
CA LEU A 123 -12.44 -12.15 7.15
C LEU A 123 -12.21 -10.66 6.85
N ALA A 124 -12.50 -10.22 5.62
CA ALA A 124 -12.40 -8.84 5.19
C ALA A 124 -13.37 -7.94 5.96
N GLU A 125 -14.63 -8.37 6.11
CA GLU A 125 -15.64 -7.67 6.91
C GLU A 125 -15.21 -7.55 8.38
N ARG A 126 -14.78 -8.67 9.00
CA ARG A 126 -14.26 -8.64 10.38
C ARG A 126 -13.06 -7.72 10.53
N LYS A 127 -12.17 -7.67 9.54
CA LYS A 127 -11.01 -6.78 9.55
C LYS A 127 -11.46 -5.31 9.47
N GLN A 128 -12.44 -4.99 8.62
CA GLN A 128 -13.00 -3.64 8.53
C GLN A 128 -13.69 -3.22 9.82
N GLN A 129 -14.53 -4.09 10.40
CA GLN A 129 -15.19 -3.84 11.70
C GLN A 129 -14.15 -3.59 12.79
N ARG A 130 -13.11 -4.42 12.86
CA ARG A 130 -12.01 -4.23 13.83
C ARG A 130 -11.24 -2.94 13.58
N GLN A 131 -10.99 -2.58 12.32
CA GLN A 131 -10.32 -1.32 11.99
C GLN A 131 -11.18 -0.11 12.40
N ALA A 132 -12.50 -0.18 12.25
CA ALA A 132 -13.41 0.85 12.72
C ALA A 132 -13.34 1.00 14.26
N LEU A 133 -13.32 -0.12 15.00
CA LEU A 133 -13.13 -0.10 16.46
C LEU A 133 -11.76 0.48 16.86
N ILE A 134 -10.69 0.14 16.13
CA ILE A 134 -9.36 0.73 16.34
C ILE A 134 -9.41 2.24 16.10
N ASN A 135 -10.02 2.69 15.01
CA ASN A 135 -10.11 4.11 14.70
C ASN A 135 -10.92 4.88 15.76
N GLU A 136 -12.02 4.31 16.24
CA GLU A 136 -12.81 4.90 17.32
C GLU A 136 -12.04 4.93 18.65
N ALA A 137 -11.39 3.84 19.02
CA ALA A 137 -10.53 3.77 20.20
C ALA A 137 -9.41 4.81 20.13
N GLN A 138 -8.77 4.91 18.97
CA GLN A 138 -7.67 5.81 18.70
C GLN A 138 -8.11 7.28 18.80
N ALA A 139 -9.30 7.62 18.33
CA ALA A 139 -9.86 8.97 18.45
C ALA A 139 -10.17 9.39 19.90
N LYS A 140 -10.44 8.45 20.81
CA LYS A 140 -10.70 8.75 22.23
C LYS A 140 -9.44 9.07 23.05
N VAL A 141 -8.29 8.52 22.64
CA VAL A 141 -7.02 8.65 23.39
C VAL A 141 -5.99 9.54 22.71
N PHE A 142 -6.26 9.92 21.46
CA PHE A 142 -5.38 10.81 20.70
C PHE A 142 -5.73 12.27 20.95
N GLU A 143 -4.71 13.02 21.34
CA GLU A 143 -4.70 14.48 21.40
C GLU A 143 -3.49 14.97 20.59
N PRO A 144 -3.65 15.96 19.70
CA PRO A 144 -2.52 16.55 18.98
C PRO A 144 -1.45 17.08 19.94
N PHE A 145 -0.18 16.85 19.62
CA PHE A 145 0.93 17.32 20.44
C PHE A 145 2.17 17.66 19.61
N ALA A 146 3.10 18.38 20.21
CA ALA A 146 4.40 18.67 19.61
C ALA A 146 5.52 18.18 20.53
N PHE A 147 6.64 17.81 19.93
CA PHE A 147 7.84 17.42 20.66
C PHE A 147 9.10 17.84 19.92
N TYR A 148 10.20 17.98 20.66
CA TYR A 148 11.49 18.30 20.08
C TYR A 148 12.30 17.01 19.84
N ARG A 149 12.76 16.84 18.61
CA ARG A 149 13.77 15.85 18.25
C ARG A 149 15.13 16.52 18.27
N VAL A 150 16.08 15.93 19.00
CA VAL A 150 17.43 16.47 19.14
C VAL A 150 18.41 15.54 18.45
N TRP A 151 19.30 16.14 17.65
CA TRP A 151 20.39 15.46 16.95
C TRP A 151 21.73 15.84 17.59
N PHE A 152 22.62 14.86 17.75
CA PHE A 152 23.97 15.06 18.26
C PHE A 152 25.01 14.50 17.28
N GLY A 153 26.18 15.13 17.20
CA GLY A 153 27.25 14.75 16.27
C GLY A 153 28.52 15.60 16.40
N HIS A 154 29.57 15.18 15.71
CA HIS A 154 30.84 15.92 15.56
C HIS A 154 31.12 16.08 14.07
N GLY A 155 30.89 17.28 13.53
CA GLY A 155 31.12 17.59 12.11
C GLY A 155 30.01 17.12 11.17
N ASP A 156 30.28 17.25 9.86
CA ASP A 156 29.29 17.13 8.77
C ASP A 156 28.89 15.69 8.39
N GLU A 157 29.43 14.66 9.05
CA GLU A 157 29.34 13.27 8.54
C GLU A 157 28.53 12.29 9.38
N GLU A 158 28.19 12.55 10.66
CA GLU A 158 27.43 11.59 11.47
C GLU A 158 26.47 12.28 12.44
N TYR A 159 25.19 12.37 12.06
CA TYR A 159 24.10 12.82 12.93
C TYR A 159 23.41 11.62 13.57
N HIS A 160 23.44 11.56 14.89
CA HIS A 160 22.76 10.52 15.65
C HIS A 160 21.56 11.10 16.41
N ASP A 161 20.50 10.31 16.46
CA ASP A 161 19.31 10.61 17.25
C ASP A 161 19.59 10.27 18.73
N VAL A 162 19.36 11.21 19.66
CA VAL A 162 19.69 11.09 21.11
C VAL A 162 18.91 9.97 21.85
N ARG A 163 18.14 9.15 21.13
CA ARG A 163 17.47 7.96 21.70
C ARG A 163 18.50 6.87 22.04
N HIS A 164 18.83 6.71 23.32
CA HIS A 164 19.82 5.72 23.79
C HIS A 164 19.37 4.27 23.53
N ARG A 165 20.24 3.47 22.91
CA ARG A 165 20.14 2.01 22.74
C ARG A 165 20.57 1.30 24.02
N HIS A 166 19.71 0.54 24.71
CA HIS A 166 20.17 -0.28 25.83
C HIS A 166 20.80 -1.57 25.28
N THR A 167 22.13 -1.64 25.28
CA THR A 167 22.86 -2.91 25.11
C THR A 167 23.23 -3.42 26.49
N ALA A 168 22.40 -4.32 27.03
CA ALA A 168 22.88 -5.31 27.99
C ALA A 168 21.95 -6.52 27.96
N GLY A 169 22.32 -7.48 27.10
CA GLY A 169 22.04 -8.90 27.30
C GLY A 169 20.63 -9.40 26.98
N VAL A 170 20.56 -10.14 25.88
CA VAL A 170 19.69 -11.32 25.67
C VAL A 170 18.27 -11.04 25.14
N PHE A 171 18.14 -11.36 23.83
CA PHE A 171 16.97 -11.47 22.96
C PHE A 171 16.19 -10.19 22.62
N SER A 172 16.23 -9.90 21.31
CA SER A 172 15.60 -8.83 20.56
C SER A 172 14.09 -8.77 20.75
N ASN A 173 13.62 -7.60 21.19
CA ASN A 173 12.44 -6.92 20.66
C ASN A 173 12.73 -5.42 20.76
N GLU A 174 12.79 -4.76 19.60
CA GLU A 174 13.11 -3.34 19.43
C GLU A 174 12.02 -2.47 20.07
N GLY A 175 12.14 -2.22 21.38
CA GLY A 175 11.23 -1.39 22.15
C GLY A 175 11.93 -0.09 22.57
N TYR A 176 11.46 1.04 22.07
CA TYR A 176 11.85 2.37 22.52
C TYR A 176 11.26 2.64 23.92
N VAL A 177 12.05 3.21 24.84
CA VAL A 177 11.53 3.69 26.13
C VAL A 177 11.75 5.19 26.22
N THR A 178 10.65 5.95 26.33
CA THR A 178 10.67 7.37 26.68
C THR A 178 11.22 7.50 28.11
N VAL A 179 12.15 8.42 28.34
CA VAL A 179 12.78 8.63 29.66
C VAL A 179 11.71 9.08 30.68
N HIS A 180 11.13 8.13 31.41
CA HIS A 180 10.24 8.38 32.55
C HIS A 180 11.05 8.63 33.83
N THR A 181 11.97 9.60 33.81
CA THR A 181 12.64 10.03 35.04
C THR A 181 12.07 11.36 35.51
N THR A 182 11.76 11.46 36.81
CA THR A 182 11.66 12.73 37.54
C THR A 182 12.76 13.68 37.08
N SER A 183 12.42 14.94 36.79
CA SER A 183 13.24 16.02 36.19
C SER A 183 14.76 15.85 36.37
N ARG A 184 15.37 14.93 35.63
CA ARG A 184 16.81 14.78 35.50
C ARG A 184 17.14 15.30 34.12
N ILE A 185 17.74 16.48 34.12
CA ILE A 185 18.27 17.16 32.95
C ILE A 185 19.23 16.19 32.26
N VAL A 186 18.83 15.67 31.10
CA VAL A 186 19.73 14.92 30.21
C VAL A 186 20.64 15.94 29.56
N TRP A 187 21.91 15.99 29.97
CA TRP A 187 22.89 16.85 29.32
C TRP A 187 23.35 16.20 28.02
N VAL A 188 23.04 16.84 26.89
CA VAL A 188 23.47 16.39 25.56
C VAL A 188 24.68 17.24 25.17
N PRO A 189 25.91 16.68 25.14
CA PRO A 189 27.07 17.41 24.63
C PRO A 189 26.84 17.69 23.13
N ASN A 190 26.84 18.97 22.76
CA ASN A 190 26.79 19.44 21.36
C ASN A 190 25.50 19.06 20.58
N PRO A 191 24.34 19.62 20.94
CA PRO A 191 23.17 19.53 20.07
C PRO A 191 23.47 20.27 18.76
N VAL A 192 23.40 19.56 17.64
CA VAL A 192 23.72 20.14 16.31
C VAL A 192 22.46 20.64 15.63
N LEU A 193 21.33 19.97 15.85
CA LEU A 193 20.03 20.36 15.33
C LEU A 193 18.94 20.01 16.34
N VAL A 194 18.00 20.94 16.56
CA VAL A 194 16.77 20.71 17.29
C VAL A 194 15.62 20.95 16.32
N GLU A 195 14.84 19.91 16.07
CA GLU A 195 13.68 19.93 15.18
C GLU A 195 12.40 19.84 16.01
N MET A 196 11.45 20.73 15.77
CA MET A 196 10.12 20.64 16.36
C MET A 196 9.25 19.77 15.44
N ILE A 197 8.72 18.68 15.96
CA ILE A 197 7.82 17.78 15.26
C ILE A 197 6.41 17.95 15.83
N THR A 198 5.44 18.21 14.96
CA THR A 198 4.02 18.25 15.30
C THR A 198 3.34 16.94 14.89
N VAL A 199 2.54 16.40 15.80
CA VAL A 199 1.71 15.20 15.59
C VAL A 199 0.26 15.66 15.63
N GLU A 200 -0.34 15.81 14.47
CA GLU A 200 -1.70 16.36 14.30
C GLU A 200 -2.75 15.27 14.12
N THR A 201 -2.35 14.10 13.66
CA THR A 201 -3.25 12.96 13.41
C THR A 201 -2.72 11.68 14.04
N PRO A 202 -3.60 10.71 14.34
CA PRO A 202 -3.15 9.43 14.91
C PRO A 202 -2.18 8.65 14.02
N ASN A 203 -2.27 8.81 12.70
CA ASN A 203 -1.37 8.13 11.75
C ASN A 203 0.08 8.64 11.85
N GLN A 204 0.29 9.82 12.44
CA GLN A 204 1.60 10.40 12.69
C GLN A 204 2.17 10.00 14.06
N LEU A 205 1.43 9.20 14.86
CA LEU A 205 1.90 8.78 16.19
C LEU A 205 3.21 7.98 16.08
N PRO A 206 4.29 8.48 16.69
CA PRO A 206 5.55 7.76 16.69
C PRO A 206 5.44 6.39 17.37
N GLU A 207 6.29 5.44 16.95
CA GLU A 207 6.27 4.07 17.47
C GLU A 207 6.51 3.95 18.97
N TRP A 208 7.20 4.93 19.54
CA TRP A 208 7.52 5.00 20.97
C TRP A 208 6.36 5.49 21.83
N CYS A 209 5.27 5.99 21.23
CA CYS A 209 4.11 6.40 22.01
C CYS A 209 3.53 5.21 22.79
N PRO A 210 3.14 5.41 24.06
CA PRO A 210 2.67 4.33 24.91
C PRO A 210 1.39 3.71 24.36
N TRP A 211 1.18 2.43 24.66
CA TRP A 211 -0.05 1.72 24.31
C TRP A 211 -1.08 1.83 25.43
N GLU A 212 -2.35 1.94 25.05
CA GLU A 212 -3.51 1.96 25.94
C GLU A 212 -4.55 0.94 25.49
N ARG A 213 -5.15 0.25 26.46
CA ARG A 213 -6.31 -0.61 26.22
C ARG A 213 -7.57 0.20 26.42
N VAL A 214 -8.34 0.40 25.36
CA VAL A 214 -9.59 1.13 25.35
C VAL A 214 -10.73 0.14 25.13
N GLU A 215 -11.81 0.29 25.89
CA GLU A 215 -13.03 -0.52 25.71
C GLU A 215 -14.01 0.24 24.81
N ILE A 216 -14.32 -0.35 23.65
CA ILE A 216 -15.27 0.19 22.67
C ILE A 216 -16.33 -0.87 22.44
N MET A 217 -17.60 -0.53 22.69
CA MET A 217 -18.74 -1.44 22.47
C MET A 217 -18.58 -2.83 23.12
N GLY A 218 -17.89 -2.92 24.27
CA GLY A 218 -17.62 -4.17 24.98
C GLY A 218 -16.38 -4.95 24.51
N GLU A 219 -15.69 -4.48 23.47
CA GLU A 219 -14.42 -5.05 23.01
C GLU A 219 -13.22 -4.23 23.50
N LYS A 220 -12.15 -4.90 23.90
CA LYS A 220 -10.90 -4.27 24.33
C LYS A 220 -9.92 -4.17 23.18
N VAL A 221 -9.60 -2.95 22.78
CA VAL A 221 -8.70 -2.65 21.67
C VAL A 221 -7.43 -1.97 22.19
N LEU A 222 -6.28 -2.39 21.68
CA LEU A 222 -4.99 -1.79 22.02
C LEU A 222 -4.63 -0.72 20.96
N VAL A 223 -4.47 0.53 21.40
CA VAL A 223 -4.15 1.67 20.53
C VAL A 223 -2.99 2.47 21.11
N ARG A 224 -2.25 3.23 20.30
CA ARG A 224 -1.21 4.14 20.80
C ARG A 224 -1.88 5.39 21.36
N LYS A 225 -1.43 5.91 22.49
CA LYS A 225 -1.99 7.13 23.09
C LYS A 225 -1.02 8.29 23.05
N THR A 226 -1.55 9.50 23.15
CA THR A 226 -0.73 10.69 23.38
C THR A 226 -0.01 10.56 24.73
N PRO A 227 1.32 10.79 24.78
CA PRO A 227 2.07 10.69 26.04
C PRO A 227 1.53 11.64 27.12
N GLU A 228 1.52 11.20 28.38
CA GLU A 228 0.93 12.00 29.47
C GLU A 228 1.62 13.36 29.69
N TRP A 229 2.91 13.48 29.38
CA TRP A 229 3.63 14.76 29.46
C TRP A 229 3.25 15.74 28.34
N ALA A 230 2.68 15.22 27.26
CA ALA A 230 2.27 15.97 26.07
C ALA A 230 0.79 16.42 26.14
N LYS A 231 -0.01 15.77 26.98
CA LYS A 231 -1.39 16.20 27.26
C LYS A 231 -1.33 17.55 27.96
N ALA A 232 -1.90 18.57 27.33
CA ALA A 232 -1.86 19.94 27.82
C ALA A 232 -2.45 20.02 29.25
N ARG A 233 -1.80 20.79 30.12
CA ARG A 233 -2.40 21.30 31.36
C ARG A 233 -3.19 22.56 31.08
#